data_AF-A0A5N5VGQ1-F1
#
_entry.id   AF-A0A5N5VGQ1-F1
#
_cell.length_a   1.000
_cell.length_b   1.000
_cell.length_c   1.000
_cell.angle_alpha   90.00
_cell.angle_beta   90.00
_cell.angle_gamma   90.00
#
_symmetry.space_group_name_H-M   'P 1'
#
loop_
_entity.id
_entity.type
_entity.pdbx_description
1 polymer ?
#
loop_
_entity_poly.entity_id
_entity_poly.type
_entity_poly.pdbx_seq_one_letter_code
_entity_poly.pdbx_strand_id
1 'polypeptide(L)'
;MPAIDTYAEGRPADQLHEWAAERAPALGIPVAALEAYAYAARVAEVENPDCKLAWTTLAGIGQVESHHGTYRGAEITANGDVEPPIRGVWLDGSGGNLEILDNEAVSHDGDSQYARAMGPMQFIPETWRLYGVDANNDGEINVDNMDDAALSAAGYLCWTGKDLSTPRGWMAALRAYNHSDQYARAVRDWATAYANGHPL
;
A
#
# COMPACT_ATOMS: atom_id res chain seq x y z
N MET A 1 -4.90 -8.29 -15.74
CA MET A 1 -3.86 -8.97 -14.94
C MET A 1 -4.00 -10.46 -15.19
N PRO A 2 -2.91 -11.21 -15.33
CA PRO A 2 -2.98 -12.66 -15.51
C PRO A 2 -3.57 -13.34 -14.26
N ALA A 3 -4.12 -14.54 -14.45
CA ALA A 3 -4.48 -15.39 -13.32
C ALA A 3 -3.19 -15.93 -12.69
N ILE A 4 -3.13 -15.91 -11.36
CA ILE A 4 -2.00 -16.39 -10.55
C ILE A 4 -2.52 -17.24 -9.39
N ASP A 5 -1.65 -18.10 -8.87
CA ASP A 5 -1.90 -18.84 -7.63
C ASP A 5 -1.60 -17.94 -6.43
N THR A 6 -2.63 -17.66 -5.62
CA THR A 6 -2.49 -16.80 -4.43
C THR A 6 -1.87 -17.51 -3.24
N TYR A 7 -1.71 -18.84 -3.29
CA TYR A 7 -1.14 -19.68 -2.23
C TYR A 7 0.21 -20.31 -2.60
N ALA A 8 0.88 -19.77 -3.64
CA ALA A 8 2.18 -20.27 -4.07
C ALA A 8 3.24 -20.16 -2.96
N GLU A 9 4.18 -21.11 -2.92
CA GLU A 9 5.36 -21.02 -2.05
C GLU A 9 6.32 -19.91 -2.51
N GLY A 10 7.04 -19.32 -1.57
CA GLY A 10 7.89 -18.14 -1.82
C GLY A 10 7.04 -16.90 -2.12
N ARG A 11 7.63 -15.90 -2.76
CA ARG A 11 6.96 -14.62 -3.08
C ARG A 11 5.94 -14.81 -4.23
N PRO A 12 4.62 -14.84 -3.98
CA PRO A 12 3.66 -15.17 -5.03
C PRO A 12 3.55 -14.10 -6.11
N ALA A 13 3.90 -12.86 -5.77
CA ALA A 13 3.94 -11.71 -6.67
C ALA A 13 4.93 -11.89 -7.85
N ASP A 14 5.93 -12.78 -7.73
CA ASP A 14 6.88 -13.08 -8.81
C ASP A 14 6.20 -13.62 -10.07
N GLN A 15 5.04 -14.28 -9.93
CA GLN A 15 4.22 -14.74 -11.07
C GLN A 15 3.75 -13.59 -11.98
N LEU A 16 3.77 -12.35 -11.48
CA LEU A 16 3.33 -11.15 -12.19
C LEU A 16 4.48 -10.41 -12.90
N HIS A 17 5.71 -10.92 -12.80
CA HIS A 17 6.90 -10.20 -13.26
C HIS A 17 6.82 -9.76 -14.72
N GLU A 18 6.50 -10.68 -15.64
CA GLU A 18 6.41 -10.35 -17.07
C GLU A 18 5.33 -9.29 -17.34
N TRP A 19 4.18 -9.42 -16.69
CA TRP A 19 3.07 -8.47 -16.80
C TRP A 19 3.46 -7.08 -16.28
N ALA A 20 4.18 -7.03 -15.16
CA ALA A 20 4.63 -5.81 -14.53
C ALA A 20 5.77 -5.15 -15.32
N ALA A 21 6.80 -5.90 -15.73
CA ALA A 21 7.94 -5.41 -16.50
C ALA A 21 7.54 -4.78 -17.84
N GLU A 22 6.49 -5.30 -18.50
CA GLU A 22 5.95 -4.72 -19.73
C GLU A 22 5.33 -3.32 -19.50
N ARG A 23 4.75 -3.07 -18.32
CA ARG A 23 3.90 -1.89 -18.03
C ARG A 23 4.59 -0.83 -17.19
N ALA A 24 5.41 -1.26 -16.24
CA ALA A 24 6.12 -0.44 -15.27
C ALA A 24 6.79 0.80 -15.89
N PRO A 25 7.53 0.70 -17.02
CA PRO A 25 8.18 1.86 -17.64
C PRO A 25 7.19 2.94 -18.10
N ALA A 26 6.06 2.54 -18.68
CA ALA A 26 5.04 3.49 -19.17
C ALA A 26 4.26 4.13 -18.02
N LEU A 27 4.10 3.40 -16.91
CA LEU A 27 3.41 3.87 -15.71
C LEU A 27 4.30 4.68 -14.77
N GLY A 28 5.63 4.57 -14.91
CA GLY A 28 6.58 5.17 -13.96
C GLY A 28 6.53 4.52 -12.57
N ILE A 29 6.20 3.22 -12.51
CA ILE A 29 6.11 2.45 -11.26
C ILE A 29 7.25 1.42 -11.23
N PRO A 30 7.98 1.24 -10.12
CA PRO A 30 8.93 0.14 -9.97
C PRO A 30 8.25 -1.21 -10.23
N VAL A 31 8.96 -2.14 -10.87
CA VAL A 31 8.41 -3.46 -11.22
C VAL A 31 7.90 -4.19 -9.97
N ALA A 32 8.70 -4.24 -8.91
CA ALA A 32 8.34 -4.88 -7.65
C ALA A 32 7.08 -4.27 -6.99
N ALA A 33 6.92 -2.94 -7.02
CA ALA A 33 5.70 -2.29 -6.52
C ALA A 33 4.46 -2.66 -7.34
N LEU A 34 4.60 -2.70 -8.67
CA LEU A 34 3.49 -3.05 -9.55
C LEU A 34 3.07 -4.52 -9.38
N GLU A 35 4.02 -5.43 -9.18
CA GLU A 35 3.78 -6.83 -8.81
C GLU A 35 3.00 -6.90 -7.48
N ALA A 36 3.45 -6.21 -6.44
CA ALA A 36 2.81 -6.17 -5.13
C ALA A 36 1.36 -5.68 -5.18
N TYR A 37 1.09 -4.56 -5.86
CA TYR A 37 -0.27 -4.02 -5.98
C TYR A 37 -1.22 -4.94 -6.75
N ALA A 38 -0.70 -5.58 -7.80
CA ALA A 38 -1.46 -6.52 -8.60
C ALA A 38 -1.74 -7.81 -7.83
N TYR A 39 -0.74 -8.35 -7.11
CA TYR A 39 -0.92 -9.49 -6.23
C TYR A 39 -1.96 -9.20 -5.14
N ALA A 40 -1.84 -8.08 -4.43
CA ALA A 40 -2.77 -7.68 -3.39
C ALA A 40 -4.21 -7.53 -3.91
N ALA A 41 -4.40 -6.94 -5.10
CA ALA A 41 -5.71 -6.86 -5.74
C ALA A 41 -6.25 -8.24 -6.13
N ARG A 42 -5.38 -9.17 -6.55
CA ARG A 42 -5.79 -10.56 -6.85
C ARG A 42 -6.25 -11.30 -5.61
N VAL A 43 -5.50 -11.20 -4.51
CA VAL A 43 -5.89 -11.81 -3.23
C VAL A 43 -7.22 -11.23 -2.77
N ALA A 44 -7.41 -9.91 -2.85
CA ALA A 44 -8.69 -9.28 -2.53
C ALA A 44 -9.85 -9.80 -3.40
N GLU A 45 -9.61 -10.03 -4.70
CA GLU A 45 -10.62 -10.61 -5.60
C GLU A 45 -11.02 -12.04 -5.22
N VAL A 46 -10.06 -12.86 -4.76
CA VAL A 46 -10.28 -14.25 -4.36
C VAL A 46 -10.92 -14.36 -2.98
N GLU A 47 -10.36 -13.66 -2.00
CA GLU A 47 -10.75 -13.75 -0.58
C GLU A 47 -11.96 -12.88 -0.23
N ASN A 48 -12.14 -11.76 -0.94
CA ASN A 48 -13.23 -10.82 -0.72
C ASN A 48 -13.81 -10.30 -2.05
N PRO A 49 -14.49 -11.17 -2.83
CA PRO A 49 -14.93 -10.85 -4.18
C PRO A 49 -15.89 -9.66 -4.25
N ASP A 50 -16.62 -9.34 -3.19
CA ASP A 50 -17.53 -8.19 -3.14
C ASP A 50 -16.79 -6.85 -2.93
N CYS A 51 -15.52 -6.89 -2.53
CA CYS A 51 -14.67 -5.71 -2.38
C CYS A 51 -14.45 -4.95 -3.69
N LYS A 52 -14.25 -5.67 -4.81
CA LYS A 52 -13.98 -5.08 -6.13
C LYS A 52 -12.81 -4.08 -6.14
N LEU A 53 -11.80 -4.30 -5.30
CA LEU A 53 -10.58 -3.48 -5.28
C LEU A 53 -9.79 -3.66 -6.59
N ALA A 54 -9.40 -2.55 -7.20
CA ALA A 54 -8.51 -2.53 -8.36
C ALA A 54 -7.08 -2.18 -7.93
N TRP A 55 -6.07 -2.82 -8.54
CA TRP A 55 -4.64 -2.54 -8.28
C TRP A 55 -4.27 -1.08 -8.48
N THR A 56 -4.96 -0.36 -9.37
CA THR A 56 -4.74 1.08 -9.61
C THR A 56 -5.08 1.94 -8.40
N THR A 57 -5.99 1.49 -7.53
CA THR A 57 -6.27 2.19 -6.26
C THR A 57 -5.09 2.07 -5.31
N LEU A 58 -4.50 0.86 -5.19
CA LEU A 58 -3.31 0.64 -4.39
C LEU A 58 -2.11 1.42 -4.94
N ALA A 59 -1.90 1.41 -6.26
CA ALA A 59 -0.87 2.23 -6.91
C ALA A 59 -1.09 3.73 -6.69
N GLY A 60 -2.33 4.21 -6.75
CA GLY A 60 -2.67 5.60 -6.45
C GLY A 60 -2.30 5.99 -5.01
N ILE A 61 -2.53 5.09 -4.05
CA ILE A 61 -2.10 5.27 -2.66
C ILE A 61 -0.57 5.27 -2.57
N GLY A 62 0.09 4.24 -3.09
CA GLY A 62 1.55 4.12 -3.06
C GLY A 62 2.29 5.32 -3.67
N GLN A 63 1.75 5.91 -4.74
CA GLN A 63 2.29 7.13 -5.32
C GLN A 63 2.20 8.32 -4.37
N VAL A 64 1.04 8.53 -3.74
CA VAL A 64 0.80 9.66 -2.82
C VAL A 64 1.60 9.49 -1.53
N GLU A 65 1.71 8.27 -1.02
CA GLU A 65 2.36 7.99 0.25
C GLU A 65 3.90 8.01 0.15
N SER A 66 4.47 7.40 -0.89
CA SER A 66 5.91 7.12 -0.91
C SER A 66 6.54 7.09 -2.30
N HIS A 67 5.85 7.58 -3.34
CA HIS A 67 6.31 7.43 -4.73
C HIS A 67 6.62 5.96 -5.04
N HIS A 68 5.70 5.06 -4.67
CA HIS A 68 5.86 3.60 -4.82
C HIS A 68 7.09 3.03 -4.12
N GLY A 69 7.35 3.44 -2.88
CA GLY A 69 8.49 2.95 -2.10
C GLY A 69 9.83 3.56 -2.49
N THR A 70 9.85 4.65 -3.28
CA THR A 70 11.11 5.28 -3.73
C THR A 70 11.42 6.63 -3.08
N TYR A 71 10.57 7.06 -2.14
CA TYR A 71 10.72 8.35 -1.49
C TYR A 71 12.06 8.47 -0.74
N ARG A 72 12.72 9.63 -0.90
CA ARG A 72 14.03 9.96 -0.29
C ARG A 72 15.17 9.00 -0.67
N GLY A 73 15.10 8.42 -1.87
CA GLY A 73 16.14 7.54 -2.39
C GLY A 73 16.07 6.12 -1.84
N ALA A 74 14.93 5.74 -1.27
CA ALA A 74 14.62 4.35 -1.01
C ALA A 74 14.50 3.56 -2.31
N GLU A 75 14.86 2.28 -2.26
CA GLU A 75 14.75 1.34 -3.36
C GLU A 75 14.03 0.08 -2.86
N ILE A 76 13.37 -0.62 -3.78
CA ILE A 76 12.72 -1.90 -3.50
C ILE A 76 13.69 -2.99 -3.94
N THR A 77 14.08 -3.85 -3.00
CA THR A 77 14.91 -5.02 -3.27
C THR A 77 14.11 -6.11 -3.99
N ALA A 78 14.79 -7.18 -4.41
CA ALA A 78 14.16 -8.29 -5.13
C ALA A 78 13.12 -9.06 -4.29
N ASN A 79 13.25 -9.07 -2.96
CA ASN A 79 12.29 -9.71 -2.05
C ASN A 79 11.18 -8.76 -1.56
N GLY A 80 11.13 -7.53 -2.08
CA GLY A 80 10.09 -6.54 -1.76
C GLY A 80 10.46 -5.58 -0.64
N ASP A 81 11.61 -5.75 0.03
CA ASP A 81 12.02 -4.85 1.12
C ASP A 81 12.34 -3.46 0.59
N VAL A 82 11.93 -2.44 1.34
CA VAL A 82 12.18 -1.03 1.01
C VAL A 82 13.33 -0.50 1.86
N GLU A 83 14.44 -0.17 1.21
CA GLU A 83 15.67 0.25 1.87
C GLU A 83 16.18 1.61 1.35
N PRO A 84 16.53 2.57 2.24
CA PRO A 84 16.27 2.55 3.68
C PRO A 84 14.77 2.65 4.01
N PRO A 85 14.35 2.25 5.22
CA PRO A 85 12.95 2.34 5.65
C PRO A 85 12.36 3.73 5.50
N ILE A 86 11.10 3.79 5.04
CA ILE A 86 10.39 5.05 4.86
C ILE A 86 9.61 5.35 6.16
N ARG A 87 9.91 6.51 6.76
CA ARG A 87 9.21 7.00 7.95
C ARG A 87 8.63 8.39 7.68
N GLY A 88 7.32 8.51 7.82
CA GLY A 88 6.54 9.73 7.63
C GLY A 88 6.79 10.79 8.70
N VAL A 89 5.97 11.83 8.74
CA VAL A 89 6.04 12.84 9.82
C VAL A 89 5.59 12.25 11.16
N TRP A 90 5.97 12.89 12.26
CA TRP A 90 5.39 12.61 13.56
C TRP A 90 3.91 12.99 13.58
N LEU A 91 3.09 12.13 14.14
CA LEU A 91 1.66 12.31 14.32
C LEU A 91 1.42 12.98 15.69
N ASP A 92 1.80 14.25 15.76
CA ASP A 92 1.77 15.08 16.98
C ASP A 92 0.68 16.17 16.94
N GLY A 93 -0.23 16.10 15.97
CA GLY A 93 -1.27 17.09 15.73
C GLY A 93 -0.80 18.34 14.98
N SER A 94 0.51 18.47 14.72
CA SER A 94 1.05 19.58 13.94
C SER A 94 0.77 19.43 12.44
N GLY A 95 0.69 20.54 11.71
CA GLY A 95 0.42 20.51 10.27
C GLY A 95 -0.96 19.94 9.88
N GLY A 96 -1.86 19.75 10.85
CA GLY A 96 -3.20 19.20 10.64
C GLY A 96 -3.27 17.67 10.54
N ASN A 97 -2.22 16.96 10.94
CA ASN A 97 -2.26 15.51 11.07
C ASN A 97 -2.96 15.08 12.38
N LEU A 98 -3.16 13.76 12.55
CA LEU A 98 -3.68 13.21 13.79
C LEU A 98 -2.61 13.28 14.89
N GLU A 99 -3.03 13.50 16.13
CA GLU A 99 -2.18 13.33 17.32
C GLU A 99 -2.36 11.89 17.81
N ILE A 100 -1.31 11.07 17.69
CA ILE A 100 -1.30 9.65 18.03
C ILE A 100 -0.05 9.33 18.86
N LEU A 101 -0.23 8.74 20.03
CA LEU A 101 0.85 8.27 20.88
C LEU A 101 1.32 6.87 20.46
N ASP A 102 2.63 6.63 20.49
CA ASP A 102 3.23 5.33 20.24
C ASP A 102 3.57 4.62 21.56
N ASN A 103 2.55 4.10 22.23
CA ASN A 103 2.73 3.46 23.54
C ASN A 103 3.60 2.18 23.48
N GLU A 104 3.76 1.60 22.29
CA GLU A 104 4.51 0.35 22.06
C GLU A 104 5.83 0.60 21.32
N ALA A 105 6.16 1.85 20.98
CA ALA A 105 7.36 2.28 20.26
C ALA A 105 7.60 1.52 18.93
N VAL A 106 6.53 1.14 18.23
CA VAL A 106 6.61 0.31 17.01
C VAL A 106 6.99 1.12 15.78
N SER A 107 6.66 2.41 15.74
CA SER A 107 6.90 3.27 14.57
C SER A 107 8.17 4.11 14.61
N HIS A 108 8.97 3.99 15.67
CA HIS A 108 10.16 4.81 15.82
C HIS A 108 11.33 4.12 16.51
N ASP A 109 12.52 4.42 16.01
CA ASP A 109 13.78 4.20 16.73
C ASP A 109 14.12 5.51 17.47
N GLY A 110 13.71 5.68 18.74
CA GLY A 110 14.09 6.87 19.53
C GLY A 110 13.11 7.37 20.60
N ASP A 111 13.30 8.64 21.00
CA ASP A 111 12.74 9.25 22.23
C ASP A 111 11.40 10.01 22.05
N SER A 112 10.77 9.96 20.87
CA SER A 112 9.46 10.61 20.66
C SER A 112 8.35 9.76 21.27
N GLN A 113 7.36 10.39 21.89
CA GLN A 113 6.16 9.70 22.38
C GLN A 113 5.08 9.52 21.29
N TYR A 114 5.25 10.14 20.13
CA TYR A 114 4.27 10.18 19.06
C TYR A 114 4.56 9.13 17.99
N ALA A 115 3.52 8.60 17.38
CA ALA A 115 3.64 7.64 16.28
C ALA A 115 4.10 8.31 14.98
N ARG A 116 4.60 7.51 14.04
CA ARG A 116 4.86 7.89 12.65
C ARG A 116 4.19 6.92 11.70
N ALA A 117 3.87 7.42 10.51
CA ALA A 117 3.56 6.54 9.39
C ALA A 117 4.81 5.75 8.96
N MET A 118 4.63 4.46 8.66
CA MET A 118 5.69 3.49 8.42
C MET A 118 5.55 2.84 7.05
N GLY A 119 6.68 2.52 6.44
CA GLY A 119 6.74 1.73 5.22
C GLY A 119 6.25 2.45 3.95
N PRO A 120 6.25 1.75 2.82
CA PRO A 120 5.87 2.31 1.52
C PRO A 120 4.39 2.69 1.44
N MET A 121 3.54 2.11 2.28
CA MET A 121 2.10 2.42 2.32
C MET A 121 1.69 3.30 3.52
N GLN A 122 2.68 3.83 4.25
CA GLN A 122 2.53 4.82 5.33
C GLN A 122 1.51 4.42 6.41
N PHE A 123 1.57 3.17 6.85
CA PHE A 123 0.72 2.68 7.94
C PHE A 123 1.05 3.32 9.28
N ILE A 124 0.03 3.64 10.06
CA ILE A 124 0.19 3.93 11.49
C ILE A 124 0.25 2.61 12.29
N PRO A 125 0.91 2.57 13.47
CA PRO A 125 1.11 1.36 14.27
C PRO A 125 -0.15 0.54 14.52
N GLU A 126 -1.24 1.20 14.94
CA GLU A 126 -2.45 0.48 15.32
C GLU A 126 -3.12 -0.18 14.12
N THR A 127 -3.12 0.47 12.96
CA THR A 127 -3.62 -0.14 11.72
C THR A 127 -2.72 -1.30 11.28
N TRP A 128 -1.39 -1.14 11.34
CA TRP A 128 -0.46 -2.22 11.02
C TRP A 128 -0.67 -3.43 11.92
N ARG A 129 -0.83 -3.23 13.23
CA ARG A 129 -1.09 -4.32 14.19
C ARG A 129 -2.38 -5.10 13.89
N LEU A 130 -3.37 -4.46 13.27
CA LEU A 130 -4.68 -5.07 12.98
C LEU A 130 -4.76 -5.69 11.58
N TYR A 131 -4.00 -5.18 10.61
CA TYR A 131 -4.11 -5.54 9.20
C TYR A 131 -2.80 -6.03 8.56
N GLY A 132 -1.69 -5.99 9.29
CA GLY A 132 -0.38 -6.51 8.88
C GLY A 132 -0.48 -7.98 8.51
N VAL A 133 0.02 -8.34 7.33
CA VAL A 133 0.09 -9.72 6.84
C VAL A 133 1.41 -9.95 6.13
N ASP A 134 1.91 -11.18 6.23
CA ASP A 134 3.05 -11.68 5.44
C ASP A 134 2.51 -12.07 4.06
N ALA A 135 2.98 -11.38 3.03
CA ALA A 135 2.54 -11.52 1.65
C ALA A 135 3.66 -12.01 0.72
N ASN A 136 4.92 -12.00 1.16
CA ASN A 136 6.05 -12.57 0.43
C ASN A 136 6.40 -14.01 0.91
N ASN A 137 5.71 -14.51 1.93
CA ASN A 137 5.83 -15.83 2.55
C ASN A 137 7.22 -16.12 3.14
N ASP A 138 7.89 -15.11 3.69
CA ASP A 138 9.18 -15.30 4.37
C ASP A 138 9.04 -15.61 5.88
N GLY A 139 7.83 -15.54 6.43
CA GLY A 139 7.52 -15.79 7.83
C GLY A 139 7.60 -14.56 8.73
N GLU A 140 7.89 -13.39 8.18
CA GLU A 140 7.92 -12.11 8.88
C GLU A 140 6.82 -11.18 8.35
N ILE A 141 6.12 -10.48 9.26
CA ILE A 141 5.15 -9.44 8.89
C ILE A 141 5.88 -8.10 8.95
N ASN A 142 6.39 -7.63 7.82
CA ASN A 142 7.29 -6.48 7.73
C ASN A 142 6.62 -5.27 7.09
N VAL A 143 6.41 -4.20 7.86
CA VAL A 143 5.79 -2.96 7.34
C VAL A 143 6.63 -2.29 6.27
N ASP A 144 7.94 -2.53 6.26
CA ASP A 144 8.88 -2.01 5.28
C ASP A 144 9.00 -2.92 4.04
N ASN A 145 8.28 -4.03 3.98
CA ASN A 145 8.15 -4.84 2.78
C ASN A 145 6.96 -4.36 1.94
N MET A 146 7.18 -4.17 0.63
CA MET A 146 6.18 -3.66 -0.31
C MET A 146 5.01 -4.63 -0.52
N ASP A 147 5.25 -5.94 -0.55
CA ASP A 147 4.21 -6.94 -0.74
C ASP A 147 3.28 -6.99 0.46
N ASP A 148 3.87 -7.06 1.66
CA ASP A 148 3.14 -7.06 2.94
C ASP A 148 2.31 -5.78 3.07
N ALA A 149 2.95 -4.62 2.87
CA ALA A 149 2.27 -3.33 2.95
C ALA A 149 1.14 -3.21 1.92
N ALA A 150 1.32 -3.68 0.69
CA ALA A 150 0.29 -3.64 -0.34
C ALA A 150 -0.92 -4.54 0.01
N LEU A 151 -0.67 -5.76 0.48
CA LEU A 151 -1.74 -6.71 0.83
C LEU A 151 -2.48 -6.28 2.10
N SER A 152 -1.77 -5.78 3.10
CA SER A 152 -2.39 -5.16 4.29
C SER A 152 -3.27 -3.97 3.91
N ALA A 153 -2.84 -3.14 2.96
CA ALA A 153 -3.64 -2.00 2.48
C ALA A 153 -4.91 -2.49 1.77
N ALA A 154 -4.80 -3.55 0.96
CA ALA A 154 -5.97 -4.17 0.33
C ALA A 154 -6.98 -4.66 1.36
N GLY A 155 -6.54 -5.39 2.39
CA GLY A 155 -7.39 -5.87 3.48
C GLY A 155 -8.09 -4.72 4.21
N TYR A 156 -7.35 -3.66 4.55
CA TYR A 156 -7.90 -2.50 5.24
C TYR A 156 -8.94 -1.74 4.40
N LEU A 157 -8.65 -1.50 3.12
CA LEU A 157 -9.57 -0.85 2.18
C LEU A 157 -10.84 -1.69 1.97
N CYS A 158 -10.71 -2.99 1.78
CA CYS A 158 -11.85 -3.88 1.63
C CYS A 158 -12.72 -3.94 2.89
N TRP A 159 -12.10 -3.93 4.08
CA TRP A 159 -12.84 -3.92 5.33
C TRP A 159 -13.67 -2.64 5.51
N THR A 160 -13.10 -1.49 5.18
CA THR A 160 -13.70 -0.17 5.42
C THR A 160 -14.65 0.27 4.30
N GLY A 161 -14.32 0.01 3.05
CA GLY A 161 -15.11 0.39 1.88
C GLY A 161 -16.23 -0.58 1.52
N LYS A 162 -16.08 -1.86 1.86
CA LYS A 162 -16.96 -3.00 1.50
C LYS A 162 -17.10 -3.25 0.00
N ASP A 163 -17.50 -2.25 -0.80
CA ASP A 163 -17.57 -2.32 -2.27
C ASP A 163 -16.93 -1.06 -2.89
N LEU A 164 -15.69 -1.22 -3.34
CA LEU A 164 -14.86 -0.16 -3.92
C LEU A 164 -15.18 0.13 -5.38
N SER A 165 -16.07 -0.63 -6.02
CA SER A 165 -16.60 -0.26 -7.34
C SER A 165 -17.60 0.91 -7.25
N THR A 166 -18.16 1.15 -6.06
CA THR A 166 -19.07 2.26 -5.82
C THR A 166 -18.34 3.53 -5.38
N PRO A 167 -18.76 4.73 -5.82
CA PRO A 167 -18.18 5.98 -5.33
C PRO A 167 -18.25 6.13 -3.81
N ARG A 168 -19.29 5.58 -3.18
CA ARG A 168 -19.48 5.65 -1.72
C ARG A 168 -18.47 4.77 -0.99
N GLY A 169 -18.35 3.50 -1.37
CA GLY A 169 -17.43 2.57 -0.73
C GLY A 169 -15.98 2.97 -0.95
N TRP A 170 -15.64 3.40 -2.17
CA TRP A 170 -14.30 3.90 -2.48
C TRP A 170 -13.92 5.14 -1.66
N MET A 171 -14.80 6.15 -1.57
CA MET A 171 -14.56 7.32 -0.73
C MET A 171 -14.54 7.00 0.77
N ALA A 172 -15.31 6.01 1.22
CA ALA A 172 -15.27 5.55 2.61
C ALA A 172 -13.92 4.88 2.94
N ALA A 173 -13.42 4.02 2.05
CA ALA A 173 -12.13 3.37 2.19
C ALA A 173 -10.99 4.39 2.26
N LEU A 174 -10.96 5.35 1.34
CA LEU A 174 -9.89 6.36 1.34
C LEU A 174 -9.95 7.32 2.51
N ARG A 175 -11.14 7.70 2.99
CA ARG A 175 -11.24 8.54 4.20
C ARG A 175 -10.86 7.79 5.47
N ALA A 176 -11.03 6.47 5.50
CA ALA A 176 -10.50 5.64 6.58
C ALA A 176 -8.97 5.58 6.53
N TYR A 177 -8.39 5.47 5.31
CA TYR A 177 -6.95 5.53 5.08
C TYR A 177 -6.35 6.88 5.49
N ASN A 178 -6.95 7.98 5.03
CA ASN A 178 -6.58 9.34 5.38
C ASN A 178 -7.81 10.25 5.30
N HIS A 179 -8.20 10.87 6.41
CA HIS A 179 -9.41 11.70 6.51
C HIS A 179 -9.26 13.09 5.83
N SER A 180 -8.92 13.08 4.54
CA SER A 180 -8.70 14.27 3.70
C SER A 180 -9.34 14.09 2.33
N ASP A 181 -10.25 14.99 1.96
CA ASP A 181 -10.84 14.98 0.62
C ASP A 181 -9.80 15.34 -0.46
N GLN A 182 -8.74 16.09 -0.11
CA GLN A 182 -7.64 16.35 -1.04
C GLN A 182 -6.86 15.08 -1.34
N TYR A 183 -6.57 14.29 -0.31
CA TYR A 183 -5.94 12.98 -0.45
C TYR A 183 -6.77 12.07 -1.34
N ALA A 184 -8.07 11.93 -1.06
CA ALA A 184 -8.95 11.07 -1.85
C ALA A 184 -9.01 11.47 -3.33
N ARG A 185 -8.97 12.78 -3.64
CA ARG A 185 -8.88 13.27 -5.02
C ARG A 185 -7.53 12.94 -5.65
N ALA A 186 -6.41 13.14 -4.95
CA ALA A 186 -5.08 12.83 -5.47
C ALA A 186 -4.95 11.34 -5.83
N VAL A 187 -5.38 10.45 -4.92
CA VAL A 187 -5.39 9.00 -5.17
C VAL A 187 -6.27 8.65 -6.36
N ARG A 188 -7.45 9.27 -6.50
CA ARG A 188 -8.36 9.04 -7.63
C ARG A 188 -7.70 9.42 -8.94
N ASP A 189 -7.06 10.58 -8.98
CA ASP A 189 -6.46 11.12 -10.20
C ASP A 189 -5.28 10.24 -10.66
N TRP A 190 -4.42 9.81 -9.72
CA TRP A 190 -3.37 8.82 -10.00
C TRP A 190 -3.92 7.45 -10.42
N ALA A 191 -4.90 6.91 -9.69
CA ALA A 191 -5.53 5.63 -10.04
C ALA A 191 -6.16 5.66 -11.44
N THR A 192 -6.74 6.79 -11.82
CA THR A 192 -7.31 7.02 -13.16
C THR A 192 -6.22 7.07 -14.22
N ALA A 193 -5.14 7.80 -13.98
CA ALA A 193 -4.00 7.88 -14.89
C ALA A 193 -3.39 6.48 -15.14
N TYR A 194 -3.14 5.72 -14.07
CA TYR A 194 -2.61 4.36 -14.18
C TYR A 194 -3.55 3.40 -14.92
N ALA A 195 -4.87 3.54 -14.71
CA ALA A 195 -5.85 2.76 -15.47
C ALA A 195 -5.82 3.08 -16.98
N ASN A 196 -5.42 4.30 -17.34
CA ASN A 196 -5.21 4.75 -18.73
C ASN A 196 -3.79 4.47 -19.26
N GLY A 197 -2.92 3.83 -18.46
CA GLY A 197 -1.60 3.39 -18.90
C GLY A 197 -0.50 4.46 -18.83
N HIS A 198 -0.67 5.53 -18.04
CA HIS A 198 0.32 6.59 -17.91
C HIS A 198 0.36 7.18 -16.47
N PRO A 199 1.45 7.86 -16.06
CA PRO A 199 1.47 8.67 -14.83
C PRO A 199 0.64 9.97 -15.00
N LEU A 200 0.28 10.62 -13.89
CA LEU A 200 -0.40 11.91 -13.88
C LEU A 200 0.49 13.06 -14.34
#